data_AF-A0A3D5TMV1-F1
#
_entry.id   AF-A0A3D5TMV1-F1
#
_cell.length_a   1.000
_cell.length_b   1.000
_cell.length_c   1.000
_cell.angle_alpha   90.00
_cell.angle_beta   90.00
_cell.angle_gamma   90.00
#
_symmetry.space_group_name_H-M   'P 1'
#
loop_
_entity.id
_entity.type
_entity.pdbx_description
1 polymer ?
#
loop_
_entity_poly.entity_id
_entity_poly.type
_entity_poly.pdbx_seq_one_letter_code
_entity_poly.pdbx_strand_id
1 'polypeptide(L)'
;MKFFNAQQLLDHILSNNLGFVMYSKKMALNSCAFLLEQLNPDEEIEFAFLANVQPKKTEDVPGAIWVITNRRLLIVKRKLFGDFTQTISLKNINDVTINNSGVGNFGLAKITIDTIWENITAITNIRYGSTIYGGLHDIIERKKLAFTETQACNSATTHIIEKSPAEQILEFKNLLDLGIISQEEFDAKRKQLLGL
;
A
#
# COMPACT_ATOMS: atom_id res chain seq x y z
N MET A 1 13.93 0.29 -3.00
CA MET A 1 14.82 0.08 -4.17
C MET A 1 14.80 1.34 -5.02
N LYS A 2 15.98 1.82 -5.44
CA LYS A 2 16.07 2.96 -6.36
C LYS A 2 16.26 2.45 -7.78
N PHE A 3 15.34 2.84 -8.67
CA PHE A 3 15.44 2.59 -10.10
C PHE A 3 15.76 3.92 -10.79
N PHE A 4 16.80 3.95 -11.60
CA PHE A 4 17.27 5.19 -12.24
C PHE A 4 16.68 5.38 -13.64
N ASN A 5 16.08 4.33 -14.22
CA ASN A 5 15.40 4.41 -15.52
C ASN A 5 14.40 3.28 -15.74
N ALA A 6 13.58 3.44 -16.76
CA ALA A 6 12.52 2.52 -17.15
C ALA A 6 13.03 1.10 -17.53
N GLN A 7 14.22 1.01 -18.13
CA GLN A 7 14.80 -0.26 -18.55
C GLN A 7 15.18 -1.12 -17.33
N GLN A 8 15.84 -0.52 -16.34
CA GLN A 8 16.19 -1.18 -15.08
C GLN A 8 14.96 -1.72 -14.36
N LEU A 9 13.89 -0.93 -14.28
CA LEU A 9 12.65 -1.36 -13.64
C LEU A 9 12.02 -2.55 -14.40
N LEU A 10 11.91 -2.46 -15.72
CA LEU A 10 11.33 -3.55 -16.51
C LEU A 10 12.17 -4.82 -16.42
N ASP A 11 13.50 -4.71 -16.50
CA ASP A 11 14.39 -5.87 -16.40
C ASP A 11 14.33 -6.52 -15.01
N HIS A 12 14.20 -5.72 -13.96
CA HIS A 12 13.96 -6.23 -12.61
C HIS A 12 12.66 -7.03 -12.52
N ILE A 13 11.56 -6.49 -13.05
CA ILE A 13 10.26 -7.20 -13.07
C ILE A 13 10.39 -8.54 -13.78
N LEU A 14 10.98 -8.56 -14.99
CA LEU A 14 11.05 -9.77 -15.81
C LEU A 14 12.02 -10.82 -15.26
N SER A 15 13.18 -10.40 -14.77
CA SER A 15 14.19 -11.32 -14.21
C SER A 15 13.75 -11.99 -12.90
N ASN A 16 12.82 -11.38 -12.17
CA ASN A 16 12.30 -11.90 -10.90
C ASN A 16 10.94 -12.61 -11.04
N ASN A 17 10.49 -12.93 -12.27
CA ASN A 17 9.19 -13.57 -12.54
C ASN A 17 8.00 -12.76 -11.98
N LEU A 18 8.07 -11.44 -11.98
CA LEU A 18 7.03 -10.53 -11.49
C LEU A 18 6.08 -10.10 -12.60
N GLY A 19 5.82 -10.99 -13.56
CA GLY A 19 4.95 -10.75 -14.70
C GLY A 19 5.65 -10.90 -16.04
N PHE A 20 4.95 -10.54 -17.11
CA PHE A 20 5.45 -10.67 -18.48
C PHE A 20 4.95 -9.55 -19.37
N VAL A 21 5.70 -9.21 -20.41
CA VAL A 21 5.28 -8.22 -21.40
C VAL A 21 4.20 -8.83 -22.30
N MET A 22 2.98 -8.28 -22.25
CA MET A 22 1.83 -8.83 -22.98
C MET A 22 1.85 -8.53 -24.49
N TYR A 23 2.26 -7.32 -24.90
CA TYR A 23 2.18 -6.89 -26.30
C TYR A 23 3.53 -6.41 -26.85
N SER A 24 4.11 -5.39 -26.24
CA SER A 24 5.30 -4.72 -26.76
C SER A 24 6.21 -4.27 -25.64
N LYS A 25 7.51 -4.60 -25.74
CA LYS A 25 8.54 -4.14 -24.81
C LYS A 25 8.58 -2.60 -24.78
N LYS A 26 8.43 -1.94 -25.94
CA LYS A 26 8.37 -0.48 -26.03
C LYS A 26 7.21 0.11 -25.22
N MET A 27 6.04 -0.50 -25.27
CA MET A 27 4.88 -0.03 -24.50
C MET A 27 5.05 -0.25 -22.99
N ALA A 28 5.66 -1.37 -22.59
CA ALA A 28 6.01 -1.63 -21.20
C ALA A 28 7.02 -0.60 -20.68
N LEU A 29 8.07 -0.30 -21.47
CA LEU A 29 9.05 0.73 -21.14
C LEU A 29 8.43 2.12 -21.02
N ASN A 30 7.53 2.50 -21.94
CA ASN A 30 6.80 3.77 -21.84
C ASN A 30 5.95 3.85 -20.56
N SER A 31 5.37 2.73 -20.12
CA SER A 31 4.61 2.67 -18.87
C SER A 31 5.52 2.75 -17.64
N CYS A 32 6.71 2.14 -17.71
CA CYS A 32 7.73 2.27 -16.66
C CYS A 32 8.29 3.69 -16.57
N ALA A 33 8.55 4.35 -17.71
CA ALA A 33 8.99 5.75 -17.74
C ALA A 33 7.91 6.65 -17.13
N PHE A 34 6.66 6.47 -17.53
CA PHE A 34 5.53 7.18 -16.96
C PHE A 34 5.41 6.96 -15.45
N LEU A 35 5.57 5.73 -14.95
CA LEU A 35 5.58 5.47 -13.52
C LEU A 35 6.63 6.33 -12.80
N LEU A 36 7.87 6.35 -13.30
CA LEU A 36 8.96 7.08 -12.67
C LEU A 36 8.71 8.59 -12.65
N GLU A 37 8.01 9.14 -13.65
CA GLU A 37 7.54 10.53 -13.67
C GLU A 37 6.49 10.84 -12.58
N GLN A 38 5.79 9.83 -12.05
CA GLN A 38 4.76 9.98 -11.01
C GLN A 38 5.29 9.87 -9.57
N LEU A 39 6.57 9.51 -9.40
CA LEU A 39 7.18 9.37 -8.09
C LEU A 39 7.64 10.73 -7.54
N ASN A 40 7.45 10.93 -6.24
CA ASN A 40 8.07 12.06 -5.55
C ASN A 40 9.60 11.83 -5.40
N PRO A 41 10.42 12.88 -5.24
CA PRO A 41 11.87 12.74 -5.12
C PRO A 41 12.35 11.81 -3.99
N ASP A 42 11.57 11.65 -2.93
CA ASP A 42 11.84 10.79 -1.78
C ASP A 42 10.99 9.51 -1.74
N GLU A 43 10.22 9.26 -2.79
CA GLU A 43 9.38 8.08 -2.93
C GLU A 43 10.19 6.92 -3.51
N GLU A 44 10.34 5.85 -2.75
CA GLU A 44 11.11 4.67 -3.15
C GLU A 44 10.20 3.50 -3.49
N ILE A 45 10.53 2.77 -4.56
CA ILE A 45 9.83 1.55 -4.98
C ILE A 45 10.26 0.40 -4.07
N GLU A 46 9.32 -0.24 -3.37
CA GLU A 46 9.57 -1.44 -2.55
C GLU A 46 9.18 -2.73 -3.27
N PHE A 47 8.17 -2.65 -4.14
CA PHE A 47 7.75 -3.76 -5.00
C PHE A 47 7.29 -3.24 -6.35
N ALA A 48 7.56 -3.98 -7.41
CA ALA A 48 6.98 -3.71 -8.71
C ALA A 48 6.66 -5.01 -9.45
N PHE A 49 5.53 -5.04 -10.15
CA PHE A 49 5.14 -6.16 -11.00
C PHE A 49 4.30 -5.70 -12.19
N LEU A 50 4.13 -6.58 -13.17
CA LEU A 50 3.34 -6.34 -14.36
C LEU A 50 2.15 -7.30 -14.40
N ALA A 51 0.94 -6.73 -14.45
CA ALA A 51 -0.32 -7.46 -14.56
C ALA A 51 -1.39 -6.61 -15.22
N ASN A 52 -2.47 -7.25 -15.65
CA ASN A 52 -3.67 -6.53 -16.08
C ASN A 52 -4.41 -6.01 -14.84
N VAL A 53 -5.04 -4.84 -14.96
CA VAL A 53 -6.00 -4.36 -13.97
C VAL A 53 -7.40 -4.74 -14.42
N GLN A 54 -8.19 -5.29 -13.52
CA GLN A 54 -9.63 -5.45 -13.69
C GLN A 54 -10.35 -4.52 -12.69
N PRO A 55 -10.69 -3.29 -13.11
CA PRO A 55 -11.47 -2.35 -12.30
C PRO A 55 -12.95 -2.76 -12.24
N LYS A 56 -13.68 -2.38 -11.19
CA LYS A 56 -15.13 -2.67 -11.07
C LYS A 56 -16.01 -1.90 -12.06
N LYS A 57 -15.59 -0.69 -12.46
CA LYS A 57 -16.44 0.29 -13.17
C LYS A 57 -15.96 0.68 -14.56
N THR A 58 -14.77 0.24 -14.97
CA THR A 58 -14.16 0.62 -16.26
C THR A 58 -13.58 -0.61 -16.93
N GLU A 59 -13.20 -0.47 -18.19
CA GLU A 59 -12.55 -1.54 -18.96
C GLU A 59 -11.26 -2.01 -18.33
N ASP A 60 -10.95 -3.29 -18.56
CA ASP A 60 -9.69 -3.91 -18.18
C ASP A 60 -8.51 -3.12 -18.76
N VAL A 61 -7.47 -2.94 -17.96
CA VAL A 61 -6.25 -2.21 -18.35
C VAL A 61 -5.11 -3.21 -18.49
N PRO A 62 -4.84 -3.70 -19.71
CA PRO A 62 -3.84 -4.72 -19.90
C PRO A 62 -2.41 -4.18 -19.80
N GLY A 63 -1.53 -4.99 -19.21
CA GLY A 63 -0.10 -4.69 -19.09
C GLY A 63 0.20 -3.39 -18.35
N ALA A 64 -0.46 -3.19 -17.20
CA ALA A 64 -0.18 -2.08 -16.28
C ALA A 64 1.02 -2.41 -15.38
N ILE A 65 1.71 -1.38 -14.92
CA ILE A 65 2.78 -1.48 -13.93
C ILE A 65 2.17 -1.20 -12.57
N TRP A 66 2.30 -2.17 -11.66
CA TRP A 66 1.84 -2.08 -10.29
C TRP A 66 3.04 -1.90 -9.39
N VAL A 67 2.99 -0.90 -8.50
CA VAL A 67 4.10 -0.56 -7.61
C VAL A 67 3.61 -0.29 -6.21
N ILE A 68 4.25 -0.94 -5.23
CA ILE A 68 4.19 -0.51 -3.84
C ILE A 68 5.42 0.36 -3.57
N THR A 69 5.20 1.57 -3.11
CA THR A 69 6.24 2.46 -2.63
C THR A 69 6.25 2.51 -1.11
N ASN A 70 7.19 3.24 -0.53
CA ASN A 70 7.17 3.61 0.88
C ASN A 70 5.94 4.48 1.28
N ARG A 71 5.13 4.94 0.32
CA ARG A 71 3.99 5.85 0.54
C ARG A 71 2.63 5.23 0.18
N ARG A 72 2.55 4.51 -0.94
CA ARG A 72 1.28 4.12 -1.56
C ARG A 72 1.43 2.93 -2.50
N LEU A 73 0.31 2.30 -2.81
CA LEU A 73 0.15 1.49 -4.00
C LEU A 73 -0.18 2.42 -5.18
N LEU A 74 0.59 2.32 -6.25
CA LEU A 74 0.45 3.08 -7.49
C LEU A 74 0.36 2.10 -8.67
N ILE A 75 -0.67 2.27 -9.49
CA ILE A 75 -0.91 1.44 -10.67
C ILE A 75 -0.98 2.37 -11.87
N VAL A 76 -0.13 2.14 -12.89
CA VAL A 76 -0.08 3.02 -14.06
C VAL A 76 -0.07 2.27 -15.38
N LYS A 77 -0.65 2.90 -16.39
CA LYS A 77 -0.53 2.51 -17.79
C LYS A 77 -0.51 3.75 -18.67
N ARG A 78 0.62 3.97 -19.37
CA ARG A 78 0.71 4.94 -20.47
C ARG A 78 -0.07 4.38 -21.67
N LYS A 79 -1.07 5.12 -22.15
CA LYS A 79 -1.84 4.76 -23.36
C LYS A 79 -1.60 5.79 -24.47
N LEU A 80 -2.14 5.53 -25.66
CA LEU A 80 -2.10 6.50 -26.77
C LEU A 80 -3.03 7.70 -26.50
N PHE A 81 -4.20 7.42 -25.91
CA PHE A 81 -5.19 8.42 -25.52
C PHE A 81 -5.63 8.16 -24.08
N GLY A 82 -5.41 9.15 -23.21
CA GLY A 82 -5.71 9.08 -21.78
C GLY A 82 -4.82 8.09 -21.03
N ASP A 83 -4.08 8.57 -20.04
CA ASP A 83 -3.32 7.67 -19.18
C ASP A 83 -4.22 7.07 -18.09
N PHE A 84 -3.89 5.85 -17.68
CA PHE A 84 -4.52 5.24 -16.51
C PHE A 84 -3.56 5.35 -15.33
N THR A 85 -4.06 5.93 -14.23
CA THR A 85 -3.36 6.01 -12.96
C THR A 85 -4.37 5.73 -11.85
N GLN A 86 -4.06 4.80 -10.96
CA GLN A 86 -4.82 4.56 -9.74
C GLN A 86 -3.86 4.57 -8.55
N THR A 87 -4.27 5.22 -7.46
CA THR A 87 -3.47 5.34 -6.24
C THR A 87 -4.29 4.91 -5.04
N ILE A 88 -3.70 4.08 -4.19
CA ILE A 88 -4.30 3.60 -2.95
C ILE A 88 -3.30 3.84 -1.81
N SER A 89 -3.77 4.46 -0.73
CA SER A 89 -2.94 4.59 0.48
C SER A 89 -2.74 3.22 1.12
N LEU A 90 -1.52 2.91 1.56
CA LEU A 90 -1.21 1.60 2.17
C LEU A 90 -2.07 1.31 3.41
N LYS A 91 -2.46 2.36 4.14
CA LYS A 91 -3.36 2.23 5.31
C LYS A 91 -4.77 1.76 4.97
N ASN A 92 -5.18 1.91 3.71
CA ASN A 92 -6.51 1.51 3.25
C ASN A 92 -6.51 0.07 2.71
N ILE A 93 -5.36 -0.62 2.67
CA ILE A 93 -5.25 -2.00 2.21
C ILE A 93 -5.51 -2.93 3.39
N ASN A 94 -6.52 -3.78 3.27
CA ASN A 94 -6.90 -4.73 4.30
C ASN A 94 -6.20 -6.08 4.10
N ASP A 95 -6.33 -6.65 2.90
CA ASP A 95 -5.98 -8.03 2.59
C ASP A 95 -5.47 -8.15 1.14
N VAL A 96 -4.68 -9.20 0.88
CA VAL A 96 -4.45 -9.69 -0.47
C VAL A 96 -4.85 -11.16 -0.54
N THR A 97 -5.63 -11.51 -1.55
CA THR A 97 -6.10 -12.87 -1.84
C THR A 97 -5.68 -13.28 -3.25
N ILE A 98 -5.31 -14.55 -3.45
CA ILE A 98 -5.05 -15.13 -4.78
C ILE A 98 -6.04 -16.24 -5.10
N ASN A 99 -6.61 -16.20 -6.30
CA ASN A 99 -7.45 -17.24 -6.87
C ASN A 99 -6.88 -17.67 -8.22
N ASN A 100 -6.45 -18.93 -8.30
CA ASN A 100 -5.91 -19.52 -9.52
C ASN A 100 -6.99 -20.31 -10.25
N SER A 101 -7.04 -20.18 -11.57
CA SER A 101 -7.87 -21.02 -12.43
C SER A 101 -7.04 -21.57 -13.59
N GLY A 102 -7.30 -22.81 -13.99
CA GLY A 102 -6.56 -23.52 -15.04
C GLY A 102 -5.75 -24.70 -14.50
N VAL A 103 -4.89 -25.28 -15.35
CA VAL A 103 -4.11 -26.49 -15.05
C VAL A 103 -2.65 -26.29 -15.45
N GLY A 104 -1.73 -26.62 -14.53
CA GLY A 104 -0.29 -26.42 -14.74
C GLY A 104 0.05 -24.95 -15.03
N ASN A 105 0.80 -24.69 -16.10
CA ASN A 105 1.17 -23.34 -16.53
C ASN A 105 0.12 -22.66 -17.45
N PHE A 106 -1.00 -23.33 -17.72
CA PHE A 106 -2.06 -22.85 -18.59
C PHE A 106 -3.24 -22.42 -17.73
N GLY A 107 -3.25 -21.14 -17.37
CA GLY A 107 -4.24 -20.61 -16.45
C GLY A 107 -4.03 -19.15 -16.13
N LEU A 108 -4.96 -18.60 -15.34
CA LEU A 108 -4.91 -17.25 -14.83
C LEU A 108 -4.75 -17.29 -13.31
N ALA A 109 -3.92 -16.38 -12.81
CA ALA A 109 -3.93 -15.99 -11.41
C ALA A 109 -4.66 -14.65 -11.30
N LYS A 110 -5.65 -14.62 -10.41
CA LYS A 110 -6.36 -13.40 -10.01
C LYS A 110 -5.92 -13.04 -8.60
N ILE A 111 -5.16 -11.96 -8.48
CA ILE A 111 -4.69 -11.44 -7.19
C ILE A 111 -5.54 -10.23 -6.86
N THR A 112 -6.36 -10.33 -5.83
CA THR A 112 -7.27 -9.29 -5.39
C THR A 112 -6.68 -8.58 -4.19
N ILE A 113 -6.57 -7.26 -4.28
CA ILE A 113 -6.25 -6.38 -3.15
C ILE A 113 -7.57 -5.81 -2.65
N ASP A 114 -7.94 -6.19 -1.42
CA ASP A 114 -9.11 -5.64 -0.74
C ASP A 114 -8.72 -4.37 -0.01
N THR A 115 -9.51 -3.32 -0.21
CA THR A 115 -9.32 -2.02 0.41
C THR A 115 -10.61 -1.61 1.13
N ILE A 116 -10.52 -0.60 2.00
CA ILE A 116 -11.69 -0.08 2.75
C ILE A 116 -12.89 0.24 1.84
N TRP A 117 -12.65 0.69 0.61
CA TRP A 117 -13.70 1.20 -0.29
C TRP A 117 -13.92 0.35 -1.54
N GLU A 118 -12.91 -0.39 -1.99
CA GLU A 118 -12.98 -1.14 -3.25
C GLU A 118 -12.07 -2.38 -3.28
N ASN A 119 -12.41 -3.32 -4.19
CA ASN A 119 -11.52 -4.43 -4.54
C ASN A 119 -10.89 -4.13 -5.89
N ILE A 120 -9.57 -4.30 -5.99
CA ILE A 120 -8.83 -4.12 -7.24
C ILE A 120 -8.13 -5.43 -7.55
N THR A 121 -8.32 -5.95 -8.76
CA THR A 121 -7.79 -7.26 -9.15
C THR A 121 -6.69 -7.12 -10.19
N ALA A 122 -5.53 -7.70 -9.88
CA ALA A 122 -4.46 -7.96 -10.82
C ALA A 122 -4.69 -9.34 -11.48
N ILE A 123 -4.70 -9.38 -12.82
CA ILE A 123 -4.83 -10.64 -13.58
C ILE A 123 -3.54 -10.89 -14.33
N THR A 124 -2.97 -12.08 -14.16
CA THR A 124 -1.75 -12.53 -14.82
C THR A 124 -1.82 -14.01 -15.17
N ASN A 125 -0.81 -14.54 -15.86
CA ASN A 125 -0.69 -15.98 -16.06
C ASN A 125 -0.35 -16.67 -14.73
N ILE A 126 -0.92 -17.85 -14.49
CA ILE A 126 -0.76 -18.62 -13.25
C ILE A 126 0.71 -18.84 -12.85
N ARG A 127 1.64 -18.93 -13.81
CA ARG A 127 3.10 -19.04 -13.60
C ARG A 127 3.67 -17.93 -12.71
N TYR A 128 3.15 -16.71 -12.82
CA TYR A 128 3.66 -15.55 -12.09
C TYR A 128 2.85 -15.26 -10.81
N GLY A 129 1.67 -15.87 -10.68
CA GLY A 129 0.70 -15.57 -9.64
C GLY A 129 1.28 -15.71 -8.23
N SER A 130 1.88 -16.86 -7.92
CA SER A 130 2.42 -17.14 -6.58
C SER A 130 3.57 -16.23 -6.20
N THR A 131 4.48 -15.90 -7.13
CA THR A 131 5.61 -14.99 -6.86
C THR A 131 5.12 -13.57 -6.59
N ILE A 132 4.19 -13.07 -7.41
CA ILE A 132 3.62 -11.74 -7.21
C ILE A 132 2.83 -11.69 -5.90
N TYR A 133 2.00 -12.69 -5.63
CA TYR A 133 1.21 -12.78 -4.40
C TYR A 133 2.11 -12.80 -3.15
N GLY A 134 3.15 -13.64 -3.12
CA GLY A 134 4.07 -13.71 -1.99
C GLY A 134 4.75 -12.36 -1.71
N GLY A 135 5.28 -11.71 -2.76
CA GLY A 135 5.92 -10.40 -2.59
C GLY A 135 4.96 -9.29 -2.16
N LEU A 136 3.72 -9.29 -2.66
CA LEU A 136 2.66 -8.38 -2.20
C LEU A 136 2.32 -8.62 -0.73
N HIS A 137 2.06 -9.87 -0.37
CA HIS A 137 1.68 -10.26 0.99
C HIS A 137 2.77 -9.88 1.99
N ASP A 138 4.03 -10.23 1.73
CA ASP A 138 5.17 -9.92 2.60
C ASP A 138 5.34 -8.43 2.84
N ILE A 139 5.14 -7.60 1.80
CA ILE A 139 5.30 -6.14 1.90
C ILE A 139 4.13 -5.52 2.67
N ILE A 140 2.91 -5.98 2.41
CA ILE A 140 1.73 -5.47 3.10
C ILE A 140 1.76 -5.84 4.58
N GLU A 141 2.13 -7.08 4.93
CA GLU A 141 2.28 -7.49 6.33
C GLU A 141 3.39 -6.71 7.04
N ARG A 142 4.55 -6.52 6.40
CA ARG A 142 5.64 -5.69 6.96
C ARG A 142 5.19 -4.25 7.21
N LYS A 143 4.38 -3.68 6.31
CA LYS A 143 3.85 -2.33 6.46
C LYS A 143 2.80 -2.24 7.58
N LYS A 144 1.91 -3.23 7.69
CA LYS A 144 0.97 -3.31 8.82
C LYS A 144 1.69 -3.33 10.16
N LEU A 145 2.71 -4.18 10.30
CA LEU A 145 3.54 -4.23 11.51
C LEU A 145 4.19 -2.88 11.80
N ALA A 146 4.80 -2.24 10.81
CA ALA A 146 5.40 -0.91 10.98
C ALA A 146 4.37 0.17 11.40
N PHE A 147 3.13 0.11 10.91
CA PHE A 147 2.07 1.03 11.35
C PHE A 147 1.65 0.79 12.80
N THR A 148 1.53 -0.48 13.21
CA THR A 148 1.23 -0.85 14.60
C THR A 148 2.38 -0.49 15.54
N GLU A 149 3.63 -0.72 15.13
CA GLU A 149 4.82 -0.34 15.89
C GLU A 149 4.98 1.17 16.00
N THR A 150 4.68 1.93 14.94
CA THR A 150 4.70 3.41 15.00
C THR A 150 3.63 3.93 15.99
N GLN A 151 2.47 3.28 16.07
CA GLN A 151 1.44 3.60 17.06
C GLN A 151 1.83 3.16 18.49
N ALA A 152 2.54 2.04 18.64
CA ALA A 152 3.05 1.57 19.92
C ALA A 152 4.24 2.41 20.43
N CYS A 153 5.16 2.84 19.56
CA CYS A 153 6.29 3.69 19.93
C CYS A 153 5.91 5.17 20.10
N ASN A 154 4.78 5.62 19.51
CA ASN A 154 4.16 6.90 19.89
C ASN A 154 3.52 6.85 21.29
N SER A 155 3.38 5.67 21.89
CA SER A 155 3.04 5.51 23.31
C SER A 155 4.29 5.36 24.21
N ALA A 156 5.49 5.36 23.62
CA ALA A 156 6.76 5.13 24.33
C ALA A 156 7.93 5.99 23.82
N THR A 157 7.66 7.17 23.26
CA THR A 157 8.69 8.20 23.07
C THR A 157 8.33 9.45 23.85
N THR A 158 9.17 9.72 24.83
CA THR A 158 9.29 10.97 25.59
C THR A 158 9.71 12.09 24.65
N HIS A 159 8.83 12.50 23.74
CA HIS A 159 8.91 13.80 23.11
C HIS A 159 8.26 14.80 24.07
N ILE A 160 9.07 15.74 24.56
CA ILE A 160 8.59 16.97 25.20
C ILE A 160 7.93 17.80 24.08
N ILE A 161 6.78 17.35 23.63
CA ILE A 161 5.78 18.16 22.97
C ILE A 161 4.82 18.45 24.11
N GLU A 162 4.65 19.72 24.47
CA GLU A 162 3.58 20.12 25.39
C GLU A 162 2.27 19.60 24.82
N LYS A 163 1.80 18.45 25.33
CA LYS A 163 0.52 17.86 24.94
C LYS A 163 -0.54 18.92 25.16
N SER A 164 -1.39 19.12 24.18
CA SER A 164 -2.48 20.09 24.33
C SER A 164 -3.35 19.69 25.53
N PRO A 165 -3.93 20.65 26.27
CA PRO A 165 -4.79 20.33 27.42
C PRO A 165 -5.90 19.32 27.09
N ALA A 166 -6.41 19.32 25.85
CA ALA A 166 -7.42 18.39 25.39
C ALA A 166 -6.92 16.93 25.30
N GLU A 167 -5.70 16.70 24.82
CA GLU A 167 -5.11 15.35 24.74
C GLU A 167 -4.85 14.78 26.13
N GLN A 168 -4.38 15.62 27.06
CA GLN A 168 -4.16 15.20 28.45
C GLN A 168 -5.48 14.80 29.12
N ILE A 169 -6.57 15.54 28.89
CA ILE A 169 -7.90 15.20 29.41
C ILE A 169 -8.41 13.86 28.87
N LEU A 170 -8.12 13.54 27.59
CA LEU A 170 -8.51 12.26 26.99
C LEU A 170 -7.77 11.07 27.62
N GLU A 171 -6.46 11.22 27.91
CA GLU A 171 -5.67 10.20 28.60
C GLU A 171 -6.18 9.95 30.02
N PHE A 172 -6.44 11.02 30.79
CA PHE A 172 -7.02 10.89 32.12
C PHE A 172 -8.40 10.23 32.09
N LYS A 173 -9.20 10.46 31.04
CA LYS A 173 -10.51 9.81 30.90
C LYS A 173 -10.36 8.31 30.67
N ASN A 174 -9.39 7.90 29.86
CA ASN A 174 -9.13 6.48 29.65
C ASN A 174 -8.67 5.79 30.95
N LEU A 175 -7.88 6.46 31.79
CA LEU A 175 -7.48 5.92 33.10
C LEU A 175 -8.67 5.76 34.06
N LEU A 176 -9.62 6.69 34.03
CA LEU A 176 -10.87 6.62 34.79
C LEU A 176 -11.75 5.45 34.29
N ASP A 177 -11.91 5.33 32.97
CA ASP A 177 -12.71 4.28 32.33
C ASP A 177 -12.12 2.88 32.59
N LEU A 178 -10.78 2.79 32.74
CA LEU A 178 -10.07 1.57 33.15
C LEU A 178 -10.11 1.31 34.67
N GLY A 179 -10.70 2.22 35.46
CA GLY A 179 -10.77 2.11 36.91
C GLY A 179 -9.42 2.29 37.62
N ILE A 180 -8.42 2.88 36.95
CA ILE A 180 -7.07 3.11 37.49
C ILE A 180 -7.05 4.33 38.40
N ILE A 181 -7.89 5.33 38.13
CA ILE A 181 -8.05 6.55 38.94
C ILE A 181 -9.51 6.75 39.35
N SER A 182 -9.76 7.50 40.41
CA SER A 182 -11.12 7.83 40.85
C SER A 182 -11.72 9.01 40.06
N GLN A 183 -13.05 9.13 40.14
CA GLN A 183 -13.78 10.26 39.54
C GLN A 183 -13.30 11.61 40.11
N GLU A 184 -12.98 11.68 41.41
CA GLU A 184 -12.47 12.91 42.03
C GLU A 184 -11.08 13.28 41.51
N GLU A 185 -10.20 12.29 41.32
CA GLU A 185 -8.84 12.49 40.81
C GLU A 185 -8.85 12.98 39.34
N PHE A 186 -9.75 12.42 38.53
CA PHE A 186 -9.99 12.86 37.17
C PHE A 186 -10.47 14.33 37.13
N ASP A 187 -11.48 14.66 37.93
CA ASP A 187 -12.09 15.99 37.91
C ASP A 187 -11.13 17.09 38.39
N ALA A 188 -10.28 16.79 39.37
CA ALA A 188 -9.23 17.69 39.84
C ALA A 188 -8.20 17.99 38.74
N LYS A 189 -7.73 16.95 38.02
CA LYS A 189 -6.78 17.09 36.92
C LYS A 189 -7.38 17.81 35.71
N ARG A 190 -8.64 17.51 35.37
CA ARG A 190 -9.35 18.19 34.28
C ARG A 190 -9.52 19.69 34.54
N LYS A 191 -9.86 20.10 35.76
CA LYS A 191 -9.95 21.53 36.14
C LYS A 191 -8.60 22.23 36.02
N GLN A 192 -7.53 21.60 36.52
CA GLN A 192 -6.17 22.11 36.42
C GLN A 192 -5.76 22.36 34.96
N LEU A 193 -6.10 21.43 34.05
CA LEU A 193 -5.77 21.53 32.62
C LEU A 193 -6.61 22.55 31.86
N LEU A 194 -7.84 22.83 32.31
CA LEU A 194 -8.72 23.84 31.72
C LEU A 194 -8.52 25.24 32.30
N GLY A 195 -7.70 25.39 33.35
CA GLY A 195 -7.45 26.67 34.02
C GLY A 195 -8.65 27.20 34.82
N LEU A 196 -9.44 26.30 35.41
CA LEU A 196 -10.70 26.59 36.12
C LEU A 196 -10.61 26.31 37.63
#